data_AF-A0A0F9NQZ7-F1
#
_entry.id   AF-A0A0F9NQZ7-F1
#
_cell.length_a   1.000
_cell.length_b   1.000
_cell.length_c   1.000
_cell.angle_alpha   90.00
_cell.angle_beta   90.00
_cell.angle_gamma   90.00
#
_symmetry.space_group_name_H-M   'P 1'
#
loop_
_entity.id
_entity.type
_entity.pdbx_description
1 polymer ?
#
loop_
_entity_poly.entity_id
_entity_poly.type
_entity_poly.pdbx_seq_one_letter_code
_entity_poly.pdbx_strand_id
1 'polypeptide(L)'
;MKYYWSLVSGSSLASEVLGLGSERVGVNYKSDLRHAKKAIKKDRSFADAYTAQGYAIASRKHDDKWFEESLVYLEKALSIDNDNERALFYLAECYFEAHKYEQALEYFTKTIERNCSYAERSDKRIAFVKKIAKAEPLTDKGWEIAEKDNINRADLCILLIEELKLKNLLHRYRPEQFAKLFDKDFSIRMKNVKVKSEIDNNKSLQVGR
;
A
#
# COMPACT_ATOMS: atom_id res chain seq x y z
N MET A 1 -13.53 29.50 -2.58
CA MET A 1 -14.44 29.55 -1.41
C MET A 1 -15.88 29.32 -1.87
N LYS A 2 -16.57 28.34 -1.26
CA LYS A 2 -18.03 28.33 -0.95
C LYS A 2 -19.08 28.37 -2.08
N TYR A 3 -19.01 27.59 -3.16
CA TYR A 3 -20.13 27.57 -4.14
C TYR A 3 -20.76 26.21 -4.49
N TYR A 4 -20.33 25.10 -3.88
CA TYR A 4 -21.07 23.82 -3.91
C TYR A 4 -21.56 23.36 -2.53
N TRP A 5 -21.61 24.28 -1.57
CA TRP A 5 -21.97 24.00 -0.17
C TRP A 5 -23.35 24.56 0.24
N SER A 6 -24.14 25.12 -0.68
CA SER A 6 -25.39 25.80 -0.31
C SER A 6 -26.62 25.48 -1.17
N LEU A 7 -26.58 24.49 -2.06
CA LEU A 7 -27.73 24.20 -2.94
C LEU A 7 -28.13 22.72 -3.07
N VAL A 8 -27.66 21.87 -2.16
CA VAL A 8 -28.40 20.64 -1.84
C VAL A 8 -28.49 20.52 -0.32
N SER A 9 -29.49 21.20 0.21
CA SER A 9 -30.29 20.82 1.37
C SER A 9 -30.83 19.38 1.23
N GLY A 10 -29.91 18.39 1.25
CA GLY A 10 -30.15 16.94 1.16
C GLY A 10 -29.32 16.17 2.21
N SER A 11 -29.19 16.77 3.39
CA SER A 11 -28.30 16.46 4.52
C SER A 11 -28.55 15.13 5.26
N SER A 12 -29.07 14.09 4.60
CA SER A 12 -29.18 12.72 5.14
C SER A 12 -28.24 11.73 4.46
N LEU A 13 -28.04 11.85 3.14
CA LEU A 13 -27.30 10.86 2.35
C LEU A 13 -25.81 11.15 2.37
N ALA A 14 -25.45 12.42 2.15
CA ALA A 14 -24.08 12.88 2.34
C ALA A 14 -23.64 12.68 3.78
N SER A 15 -24.47 12.91 4.80
CA SER A 15 -24.12 12.61 6.21
C SER A 15 -24.12 11.12 6.57
N GLU A 16 -24.91 10.28 5.90
CA GLU A 16 -24.80 8.80 6.00
C GLU A 16 -23.49 8.29 5.37
N VAL A 17 -22.99 8.96 4.32
CA VAL A 17 -21.70 8.70 3.69
C VAL A 17 -20.55 9.47 4.35
N LEU A 18 -20.79 10.57 5.07
CA LEU A 18 -19.78 11.39 5.79
C LEU A 18 -19.74 11.08 7.29
N GLY A 19 -20.65 10.26 7.81
CA GLY A 19 -20.48 9.54 9.08
C GLY A 19 -19.27 8.60 9.04
N LEU A 20 -18.78 8.30 7.83
CA LEU A 20 -17.38 8.07 7.53
C LEU A 20 -16.63 9.41 7.63
N GLY A 21 -16.23 9.79 8.84
CA GLY A 21 -15.34 10.95 9.00
C GLY A 21 -14.14 10.79 8.06
N SER A 22 -13.78 11.89 7.39
CA SER A 22 -12.71 12.02 6.38
C SER A 22 -11.31 11.55 6.83
N GLU A 23 -11.17 11.01 8.04
CA GLU A 23 -9.94 10.47 8.62
C GLU A 23 -10.09 9.05 9.21
N ARG A 24 -11.29 8.45 9.19
CA ARG A 24 -11.59 7.13 9.77
C ARG A 24 -12.12 6.11 8.77
N VAL A 25 -11.95 6.40 7.48
CA VAL A 25 -12.23 5.45 6.41
C VAL A 25 -11.17 4.34 6.50
N GLY A 26 -11.54 3.16 6.98
CA GLY A 26 -10.63 2.02 7.19
C GLY A 26 -10.85 1.19 8.45
N VAL A 27 -11.66 1.64 9.41
CA VAL A 27 -11.84 0.89 10.68
C VAL A 27 -12.90 -0.22 10.58
N ASN A 28 -13.85 -0.12 9.63
CA ASN A 28 -14.89 -1.16 9.45
C ASN A 28 -15.52 -1.16 8.05
N TYR A 29 -14.87 -1.80 7.07
CA TYR A 29 -15.39 -1.90 5.69
C TYR A 29 -16.84 -2.46 5.61
N LYS A 30 -17.30 -3.24 6.59
CA LYS A 30 -18.67 -3.80 6.61
C LYS A 30 -19.72 -2.71 6.86
N SER A 31 -19.45 -1.74 7.75
CA SER A 31 -20.36 -0.62 7.95
C SER A 31 -20.41 0.27 6.72
N ASP A 32 -19.26 0.48 6.10
CA ASP A 32 -19.09 1.38 4.95
C ASP A 32 -19.89 0.85 3.75
N LEU A 33 -19.77 -0.47 3.50
CA LEU A 33 -20.55 -1.18 2.50
C LEU A 33 -22.06 -1.11 2.78
N ARG A 34 -22.48 -1.21 4.05
CA ARG A 34 -23.90 -1.13 4.44
C ARG A 34 -24.49 0.25 4.18
N HIS A 35 -23.78 1.31 4.56
CA HIS A 35 -24.24 2.69 4.32
C HIS A 35 -24.27 3.03 2.84
N ALA A 36 -23.24 2.64 2.09
CA ALA A 36 -23.18 2.82 0.64
C ALA A 36 -24.37 2.14 -0.06
N LYS A 37 -24.66 0.86 0.27
CA LYS A 37 -25.82 0.14 -0.29
C LYS A 37 -27.16 0.80 0.07
N LYS A 38 -27.30 1.35 1.27
CA LYS A 38 -28.51 2.08 1.69
C LYS A 38 -28.66 3.38 0.89
N ALA A 39 -27.56 4.10 0.69
CA ALA A 39 -27.54 5.34 -0.08
C ALA A 39 -27.91 5.09 -1.55
N ILE A 40 -27.33 4.06 -2.18
CA ILE A 40 -27.66 3.66 -3.57
C ILE A 40 -29.14 3.25 -3.71
N LYS A 41 -29.72 2.59 -2.70
CA LYS A 41 -31.14 2.24 -2.71
C LYS A 41 -32.06 3.46 -2.69
N LYS A 42 -31.67 4.51 -1.97
CA LYS A 42 -32.41 5.78 -1.90
C LYS A 42 -32.21 6.60 -3.17
N ASP A 43 -30.99 6.65 -3.69
CA ASP A 43 -30.63 7.39 -4.90
C ASP A 43 -29.58 6.62 -5.71
N ARG A 44 -30.00 6.13 -6.89
CA ARG A 44 -29.15 5.39 -7.83
C ARG A 44 -28.23 6.29 -8.65
N SER A 45 -28.41 7.61 -8.59
CA SER A 45 -27.55 8.61 -9.23
C SER A 45 -26.56 9.26 -8.26
N PHE A 46 -26.44 8.74 -7.04
CA PHE A 46 -25.50 9.27 -6.06
C PHE A 46 -24.11 8.66 -6.23
N ALA A 47 -23.26 9.29 -7.06
CA ALA A 47 -21.92 8.83 -7.41
C ALA A 47 -21.05 8.51 -6.16
N ASP A 48 -21.09 9.36 -5.14
CA ASP A 48 -20.30 9.19 -3.91
C ASP A 48 -20.61 7.89 -3.15
N ALA A 49 -21.84 7.37 -3.23
CA ALA A 49 -22.17 6.09 -2.62
C ALA A 49 -21.56 4.92 -3.39
N TYR A 50 -21.51 4.99 -4.72
CA TYR A 50 -20.79 4.02 -5.54
C TYR A 50 -19.28 4.07 -5.26
N THR A 51 -18.72 5.27 -5.10
CA THR A 51 -17.33 5.47 -4.69
C THR A 51 -17.03 4.83 -3.33
N ALA A 52 -17.87 5.09 -2.33
CA ALA A 52 -17.73 4.50 -1.00
C ALA A 52 -17.84 2.96 -1.01
N GLN A 53 -18.74 2.41 -1.85
CA GLN A 53 -18.86 0.97 -2.02
C GLN A 53 -17.61 0.36 -2.67
N GLY A 54 -17.11 0.95 -3.75
CA GLY A 54 -15.90 0.50 -4.44
C GLY A 54 -14.68 0.52 -3.52
N TYR A 55 -14.50 1.60 -2.76
CA TYR A 55 -13.45 1.71 -1.76
C TYR A 55 -13.57 0.65 -0.63
N ALA A 56 -14.78 0.43 -0.10
CA ALA A 56 -14.99 -0.55 0.96
C ALA A 56 -14.67 -1.98 0.50
N ILE A 57 -14.93 -2.28 -0.78
CA ILE A 57 -14.55 -3.56 -1.40
C ILE A 57 -13.04 -3.64 -1.58
N ALA A 58 -12.39 -2.57 -2.08
CA ALA A 58 -10.94 -2.51 -2.22
C ALA A 58 -10.22 -2.68 -0.88
N SER A 59 -10.82 -2.23 0.22
CA SER A 59 -10.29 -2.43 1.57
C SER A 59 -10.31 -3.90 2.04
N ARG A 60 -11.07 -4.77 1.36
CA ARG A 60 -11.10 -6.22 1.58
C ARG A 60 -10.07 -6.97 0.73
N LYS A 61 -8.85 -6.44 0.59
CA LYS A 61 -7.76 -6.95 -0.28
C LYS A 61 -7.44 -8.45 -0.21
N HIS A 62 -7.96 -9.19 0.78
CA HIS A 62 -7.76 -10.62 0.96
C HIS A 62 -8.66 -11.53 0.10
N ASP A 63 -9.60 -10.97 -0.67
CA ASP A 63 -10.54 -11.73 -1.49
C ASP A 63 -10.12 -11.66 -2.96
N ASP A 64 -9.93 -12.76 -3.68
CA ASP A 64 -9.35 -12.79 -5.04
C ASP A 64 -10.08 -11.90 -6.07
N LYS A 65 -11.33 -11.51 -5.78
CA LYS A 65 -12.18 -10.68 -6.65
C LYS A 65 -12.27 -9.21 -6.23
N TRP A 66 -11.51 -8.78 -5.21
CA TRP A 66 -11.60 -7.43 -4.67
C TRP A 66 -11.38 -6.37 -5.76
N PHE A 67 -10.47 -6.65 -6.69
CA PHE A 67 -10.07 -5.72 -7.74
C PHE A 67 -11.21 -5.53 -8.75
N GLU A 68 -11.69 -6.60 -9.38
CA GLU A 68 -12.76 -6.52 -10.37
C GLU A 68 -14.05 -5.96 -9.76
N GLU A 69 -14.42 -6.38 -8.54
CA GLU A 69 -15.61 -5.86 -7.88
C GLU A 69 -15.49 -4.37 -7.56
N SER A 70 -14.32 -3.92 -7.09
CA SER A 70 -14.11 -2.50 -6.80
C SER A 70 -14.20 -1.63 -8.05
N LEU A 71 -13.57 -2.07 -9.15
CA LEU A 71 -13.62 -1.38 -10.45
C LEU A 71 -15.05 -1.13 -10.90
N VAL A 72 -15.91 -2.15 -10.85
CA VAL A 72 -17.32 -2.04 -11.28
C VAL A 72 -18.04 -0.88 -10.59
N TYR A 73 -17.84 -0.71 -9.28
CA TYR A 73 -18.51 0.38 -8.55
C TYR A 73 -17.82 1.74 -8.76
N LEU A 74 -16.49 1.78 -8.86
CA LEU A 74 -15.76 3.03 -9.11
C LEU A 74 -16.01 3.57 -10.52
N GLU A 75 -15.99 2.71 -11.53
CA GLU A 75 -16.38 3.05 -12.91
C GLU A 75 -17.84 3.47 -12.98
N LYS A 76 -18.72 2.85 -12.18
CA LYS A 76 -20.12 3.28 -12.10
C LYS A 76 -20.23 4.68 -11.51
N ALA A 77 -19.46 5.00 -10.46
CA ALA A 77 -19.41 6.35 -9.90
C ALA A 77 -18.96 7.36 -10.96
N LEU A 78 -17.89 7.05 -11.71
CA LEU A 78 -17.41 7.90 -12.81
C LEU A 78 -18.44 8.03 -13.93
N SER A 79 -19.18 6.97 -14.28
CA SER A 79 -20.24 7.07 -15.31
C SER A 79 -21.38 8.02 -14.94
N ILE A 80 -21.58 8.27 -13.64
CA ILE A 80 -22.60 9.17 -13.10
C ILE A 80 -22.02 10.59 -12.98
N ASP A 81 -20.80 10.68 -12.46
CA ASP A 81 -20.06 11.92 -12.27
C ASP A 81 -18.61 11.68 -12.72
N ASN A 82 -18.35 12.06 -13.98
CA ASN A 82 -17.04 11.86 -14.63
C ASN A 82 -15.91 12.61 -13.90
N ASP A 83 -16.25 13.63 -13.10
CA ASP A 83 -15.32 14.50 -12.41
C ASP A 83 -15.25 14.18 -10.90
N ASN A 84 -15.81 13.05 -10.47
CA ASN A 84 -15.78 12.64 -9.06
C ASN A 84 -14.33 12.40 -8.58
N GLU A 85 -13.79 13.37 -7.84
CA GLU A 85 -12.39 13.36 -7.37
C GLU A 85 -12.04 12.12 -6.54
N ARG A 86 -12.98 11.62 -5.72
CA ARG A 86 -12.78 10.44 -4.89
C ARG A 86 -12.75 9.18 -5.74
N ALA A 87 -13.64 9.06 -6.72
CA ALA A 87 -13.69 7.90 -7.59
C ALA A 87 -12.42 7.79 -8.44
N LEU A 88 -11.93 8.90 -9.02
CA LEU A 88 -10.67 8.93 -9.76
C LEU A 88 -9.49 8.49 -8.90
N PHE A 89 -9.37 9.05 -7.69
CA PHE A 89 -8.30 8.71 -6.77
C PHE A 89 -8.32 7.24 -6.34
N TYR A 90 -9.49 6.74 -5.90
CA TYR A 90 -9.59 5.35 -5.44
C TYR A 90 -9.46 4.34 -6.58
N LEU A 91 -9.88 4.70 -7.80
CA LEU A 91 -9.63 3.88 -8.98
C LEU A 91 -8.13 3.74 -9.25
N ALA A 92 -7.38 4.84 -9.16
CA ALA A 92 -5.93 4.82 -9.27
C ALA A 92 -5.26 3.97 -8.17
N GLU A 93 -5.71 4.09 -6.92
CA GLU A 93 -5.25 3.25 -5.81
C GLU A 93 -5.56 1.76 -6.06
N CYS A 94 -6.73 1.41 -6.60
CA CYS A 94 -7.06 0.03 -6.94
C CYS A 94 -6.10 -0.55 -8.00
N TYR A 95 -5.79 0.22 -9.06
CA TYR A 95 -4.79 -0.20 -10.04
C TYR A 95 -3.40 -0.34 -9.42
N PHE A 96 -3.02 0.59 -8.54
CA PHE A 96 -1.74 0.57 -7.85
C PHE A 96 -1.58 -0.70 -7.01
N GLU A 97 -2.58 -1.03 -6.20
CA GLU A 97 -2.59 -2.21 -5.33
C GLU A 97 -2.69 -3.54 -6.11
N ALA A 98 -3.19 -3.50 -7.35
CA ALA A 98 -3.17 -4.63 -8.26
C ALA A 98 -1.87 -4.72 -9.09
N HIS A 99 -0.83 -3.94 -8.73
CA HIS A 99 0.45 -3.83 -9.44
C HIS A 99 0.32 -3.42 -10.92
N LYS A 100 -0.81 -2.81 -11.28
CA LYS A 100 -1.12 -2.28 -12.63
C LYS A 100 -0.69 -0.82 -12.71
N TYR A 101 0.63 -0.60 -12.62
CA TYR A 101 1.21 0.72 -12.41
C TYR A 101 0.97 1.70 -13.57
N GLU A 102 0.87 1.22 -14.81
CA GLU A 102 0.61 2.09 -15.97
C GLU A 102 -0.78 2.73 -15.88
N GLN A 103 -1.82 1.92 -15.62
CA GLN A 103 -3.18 2.43 -15.39
C GLN A 103 -3.24 3.30 -14.13
N ALA A 104 -2.53 2.92 -13.07
CA ALA A 104 -2.48 3.71 -11.85
C ALA A 104 -1.93 5.12 -12.12
N LEU A 105 -0.84 5.23 -12.87
CA LEU A 105 -0.24 6.51 -13.28
C LEU A 105 -1.22 7.36 -14.11
N GLU A 106 -1.95 6.75 -15.04
CA GLU A 106 -2.95 7.46 -15.85
C GLU A 106 -4.02 8.11 -14.97
N TYR A 107 -4.63 7.34 -14.04
CA TYR A 107 -5.69 7.87 -13.17
C TYR A 107 -5.18 8.81 -12.08
N PHE A 108 -3.98 8.59 -11.54
CA PHE A 108 -3.36 9.57 -10.64
C PHE A 108 -3.08 10.89 -11.36
N THR A 109 -2.65 10.85 -12.62
CA THR A 109 -2.42 12.05 -13.43
C THR A 109 -3.72 12.81 -13.66
N LYS A 110 -4.79 12.10 -14.03
CA LYS A 110 -6.15 12.70 -14.11
C LYS A 110 -6.56 13.36 -12.79
N THR A 111 -6.26 12.74 -11.65
CA THR A 111 -6.56 13.30 -10.33
C THR A 111 -5.80 14.61 -10.07
N ILE A 112 -4.52 14.70 -10.47
CA ILE A 112 -3.72 15.93 -10.37
C ILE A 112 -4.24 17.03 -11.30
N GLU A 113 -4.60 16.69 -12.53
CA GLU A 113 -5.14 17.64 -13.52
C GLU A 113 -6.42 18.32 -13.03
N ARG A 114 -7.21 17.62 -12.21
CA ARG A 114 -8.42 18.19 -11.58
C ARG A 114 -8.13 19.11 -10.39
N ASN A 115 -6.88 19.18 -9.94
CA ASN A 115 -6.44 20.07 -8.86
C ASN A 115 -7.32 19.98 -7.61
N CYS A 116 -7.66 18.74 -7.24
CA CYS A 116 -8.58 18.41 -6.17
C CYS A 116 -7.85 18.09 -4.85
N SER A 117 -8.61 17.79 -3.80
CA SER A 117 -8.08 17.46 -2.46
C SER A 117 -7.10 16.26 -2.44
N TYR A 118 -7.13 15.43 -3.49
CA TYR A 118 -6.27 14.24 -3.63
C TYR A 118 -5.01 14.48 -4.48
N ALA A 119 -4.79 15.67 -5.03
CA ALA A 119 -3.67 15.95 -5.92
C ALA A 119 -2.30 15.69 -5.25
N GLU A 120 -2.09 16.17 -4.02
CA GLU A 120 -0.82 15.96 -3.29
C GLU A 120 -0.57 14.46 -3.01
N ARG A 121 -1.62 13.71 -2.67
CA ARG A 121 -1.51 12.27 -2.41
C ARG A 121 -1.23 11.49 -3.69
N SER A 122 -1.85 11.88 -4.80
CA SER A 122 -1.63 11.31 -6.13
C SER A 122 -0.21 11.56 -6.62
N ASP A 123 0.32 12.76 -6.38
CA ASP A 123 1.70 13.11 -6.75
C ASP A 123 2.73 12.25 -6.01
N LYS A 124 2.53 12.03 -4.71
CA LYS A 124 3.36 11.10 -3.91
C LYS A 124 3.32 9.68 -4.48
N ARG A 125 2.14 9.19 -4.89
CA ARG A 125 2.00 7.87 -5.51
C ARG A 125 2.70 7.79 -6.87
N ILE A 126 2.57 8.81 -7.71
CA ILE A 126 3.28 8.87 -9.00
C ILE A 126 4.80 8.86 -8.79
N ALA A 127 5.31 9.66 -7.84
CA ALA A 127 6.72 9.69 -7.51
C ALA A 127 7.22 8.32 -7.05
N PHE A 128 6.42 7.61 -6.25
CA PHE A 128 6.72 6.27 -5.79
C PHE A 128 6.76 5.24 -6.92
N VAL A 129 5.75 5.22 -7.80
CA VAL A 129 5.74 4.33 -8.98
C VAL A 129 6.95 4.59 -9.88
N LYS A 130 7.29 5.86 -10.12
CA LYS A 130 8.49 6.24 -10.90
C LYS A 130 9.78 5.76 -10.23
N LYS A 131 9.86 5.80 -8.89
CA LYS A 131 11.00 5.27 -8.14
C LYS A 131 11.15 3.76 -8.35
N ILE A 132 10.04 3.01 -8.30
CA ILE A 132 10.06 1.57 -8.54
C ILE A 132 10.46 1.27 -10.00
N ALA A 133 9.85 1.96 -10.96
CA ALA A 133 10.18 1.80 -12.38
C ALA A 133 11.68 2.04 -12.65
N LYS A 134 12.26 3.07 -12.01
CA LYS A 134 13.69 3.37 -12.10
C LYS A 134 14.58 2.29 -11.45
N ALA A 135 14.08 1.62 -10.42
CA ALA A 135 14.84 0.57 -9.73
C ALA A 135 14.97 -0.71 -10.58
N GLU A 136 14.11 -0.88 -11.60
CA GLU A 136 14.07 -2.05 -12.51
C GLU A 136 14.28 -3.40 -11.80
N PRO A 137 13.47 -3.74 -10.77
CA PRO A 137 13.70 -4.97 -10.01
C PRO A 137 13.49 -6.19 -10.90
N LEU A 138 14.46 -7.11 -10.95
CA LEU A 138 14.37 -8.32 -11.76
C LEU A 138 13.69 -9.47 -11.00
N THR A 139 13.62 -9.39 -9.67
CA THR A 139 13.08 -10.44 -8.81
C THR A 139 11.87 -9.96 -8.00
N ASP A 140 10.97 -10.88 -7.66
CA ASP A 140 9.81 -10.59 -6.80
C ASP A 140 10.21 -9.98 -5.45
N LYS A 141 11.36 -10.40 -4.91
CA LYS A 141 11.94 -9.81 -3.69
C LYS A 141 12.44 -8.39 -3.92
N GLY A 142 12.99 -8.11 -5.10
CA GLY A 142 13.31 -6.75 -5.53
C GLY A 142 12.09 -5.85 -5.52
N TRP A 143 10.97 -6.31 -6.07
CA TRP A 143 9.69 -5.59 -6.03
C TRP A 143 9.19 -5.35 -4.60
N GLU A 144 9.15 -6.41 -3.78
CA GLU A 144 8.72 -6.31 -2.36
C GLU A 144 9.55 -5.28 -1.57
N ILE A 145 10.85 -5.22 -1.83
CA ILE A 145 11.76 -4.30 -1.13
C ILE A 145 11.69 -2.89 -1.71
N ALA A 146 11.51 -2.75 -3.03
CA ALA A 146 11.32 -1.45 -3.67
C ALA A 146 10.07 -0.72 -3.17
N GLU A 147 9.05 -1.49 -2.74
CA GLU A 147 7.83 -0.95 -2.14
C GLU A 147 7.98 -0.45 -0.70
N LYS A 148 9.12 -0.72 -0.03
CA LYS A 148 9.33 -0.27 1.35
C LYS A 148 9.79 1.19 1.40
N ASP A 149 9.21 1.95 2.33
CA ASP A 149 9.64 3.32 2.62
C ASP A 149 11.10 3.38 3.11
N ASN A 150 11.47 2.42 3.95
CA ASN A 150 12.82 2.27 4.50
C ASN A 150 13.27 0.82 4.36
N ILE A 151 14.47 0.63 3.84
CA ILE A 151 15.12 -0.69 3.75
C ILE A 151 16.18 -0.81 4.84
N ASN A 152 16.23 -1.95 5.52
CA ASN A 152 17.25 -2.23 6.52
C ASN A 152 18.41 -3.03 5.90
N ARG A 153 19.44 -3.33 6.72
CA ARG A 153 20.61 -4.10 6.25
C ARG A 153 20.24 -5.51 5.76
N ALA A 154 19.21 -6.13 6.32
CA ALA A 154 18.76 -7.44 5.88
C ALA A 154 18.08 -7.35 4.50
N ASP A 155 17.23 -6.35 4.28
CA ASP A 155 16.63 -6.09 2.97
C ASP A 155 17.71 -5.85 1.90
N LEU A 156 18.74 -5.05 2.22
CA LEU A 156 19.87 -4.83 1.32
C LEU A 156 20.62 -6.13 1.02
N CYS A 157 20.86 -6.97 2.02
CA CYS A 157 21.48 -8.28 1.79
C CYS A 157 20.64 -9.17 0.88
N ILE A 158 19.31 -9.20 1.06
CA ILE A 158 18.39 -9.95 0.20
C ILE A 158 18.49 -9.45 -1.24
N LEU A 159 18.43 -8.13 -1.46
CA LEU A 159 18.58 -7.53 -2.79
C LEU A 159 19.89 -7.98 -3.45
N LEU A 160 21.01 -7.87 -2.74
CA LEU A 160 22.31 -8.28 -3.28
C LEU A 160 22.33 -9.76 -3.63
N ILE A 161 21.75 -10.63 -2.79
CA ILE A 161 21.73 -12.07 -3.04
C ILE A 161 20.88 -12.43 -4.25
N GLU A 162 19.67 -11.88 -4.33
CA GLU A 162 18.68 -12.21 -5.36
C GLU A 162 19.00 -11.54 -6.70
N GLU A 163 19.15 -10.20 -6.72
CA GLU A 163 19.32 -9.42 -7.96
C GLU A 163 20.68 -9.67 -8.62
N LEU A 164 21.77 -9.75 -7.83
CA LEU A 164 23.11 -10.04 -8.37
C LEU A 164 23.42 -11.54 -8.46
N LYS A 165 22.47 -12.40 -8.07
CA LYS A 165 22.65 -13.86 -8.06
C LYS A 165 23.91 -14.29 -7.30
N LEU A 166 24.21 -13.64 -6.17
CA LEU A 166 25.48 -13.83 -5.44
C LEU A 166 25.70 -15.27 -5.01
N LYS A 167 24.63 -16.03 -4.73
CA LYS A 167 24.73 -17.45 -4.42
C LYS A 167 25.47 -18.23 -5.53
N ASN A 168 25.12 -17.95 -6.79
CA ASN A 168 25.74 -18.58 -7.96
C ASN A 168 27.17 -18.08 -8.18
N LEU A 169 27.40 -16.78 -7.96
CA LEU A 169 28.73 -16.18 -8.09
C LEU A 169 29.70 -16.70 -7.01
N LEU A 170 29.26 -16.83 -5.77
CA LEU A 170 30.04 -17.40 -4.67
C LEU A 170 30.37 -18.87 -4.94
N HIS A 171 29.41 -19.66 -5.38
CA HIS A 171 29.66 -21.06 -5.77
C HIS A 171 30.71 -21.14 -6.89
N ARG A 172 30.64 -20.27 -7.89
CA ARG A 172 31.56 -20.28 -9.05
C ARG A 172 32.97 -19.79 -8.72
N TYR A 173 33.10 -18.68 -7.98
CA TYR A 173 34.38 -17.99 -7.79
C TYR A 173 35.02 -18.22 -6.42
N ARG A 174 34.23 -18.65 -5.42
CA ARG A 174 34.66 -18.87 -4.02
C ARG A 174 34.03 -20.14 -3.41
N PRO A 175 34.22 -21.32 -4.02
CA PRO A 175 33.51 -22.54 -3.62
C PRO A 175 33.78 -22.97 -2.17
N GLU A 176 34.99 -22.76 -1.63
CA GLU A 176 35.30 -23.08 -0.23
C GLU A 176 34.52 -22.21 0.77
N GLN A 177 34.39 -20.90 0.48
CA GLN A 177 33.62 -19.98 1.32
C GLN A 177 32.12 -20.27 1.20
N PHE A 178 31.65 -20.59 -0.01
CA PHE A 178 30.30 -21.03 -0.25
C PHE A 178 29.97 -22.28 0.58
N ALA A 179 30.82 -23.32 0.52
CA ALA A 179 30.64 -24.53 1.32
C ALA A 179 30.54 -24.18 2.81
N LYS A 180 31.48 -23.41 3.37
CA LYS A 180 31.44 -23.02 4.80
C LYS A 180 30.17 -22.26 5.21
N LEU A 181 29.65 -21.39 4.36
CA LEU A 181 28.47 -20.57 4.66
C LEU A 181 27.15 -21.35 4.54
N PHE A 182 27.09 -22.32 3.62
CA PHE A 182 25.88 -23.06 3.28
C PHE A 182 25.92 -24.54 3.70
N ASP A 183 26.97 -24.97 4.41
CA ASP A 183 27.01 -26.29 5.05
C ASP A 183 25.97 -26.37 6.17
N LYS A 184 25.36 -27.55 6.34
CA LYS A 184 24.30 -27.79 7.34
C LYS A 184 24.77 -27.46 8.75
N ASP A 185 26.06 -27.64 9.05
CA ASP A 185 26.66 -27.39 10.36
C ASP A 185 26.81 -25.90 10.70
N PHE A 186 26.96 -25.02 9.72
CA PHE A 186 27.08 -23.57 9.96
C PHE A 186 25.74 -22.95 10.38
N SER A 187 24.63 -23.42 9.79
CA SER A 187 23.28 -23.01 10.17
C SER A 187 22.94 -23.40 11.61
N ILE A 188 23.47 -24.54 12.09
CA ILE A 188 23.34 -24.99 13.48
C ILE A 188 24.17 -24.10 14.43
N ARG A 189 25.40 -23.73 14.04
CA ARG A 189 26.25 -22.81 14.83
C ARG A 189 25.62 -21.43 15.01
N MET A 190 25.04 -20.84 13.97
CA MET A 190 24.39 -19.52 14.05
C MET A 190 23.13 -19.52 14.92
N LYS A 191 22.35 -20.62 14.95
CA LYS A 191 21.22 -20.76 15.88
C LYS A 191 21.65 -20.71 17.35
N ASN A 192 22.87 -21.14 17.65
CA ASN A 192 23.44 -21.13 19.00
C ASN A 192 24.09 -19.79 19.40
N VAL A 193 24.10 -18.77 18.52
CA VAL A 193 24.78 -17.48 18.74
C VAL A 193 23.88 -16.39 19.35
N LYS A 194 22.56 -16.59 19.50
CA LYS A 194 21.72 -15.78 20.41
C LYS A 194 21.42 -16.66 21.63
N VAL A 195 21.91 -16.45 22.86
CA VAL A 195 21.95 -15.23 23.68
C VAL A 195 23.11 -15.36 24.68
N LYS A 196 24.19 -14.59 24.50
CA LYS A 196 24.93 -14.05 25.64
C LYS A 196 24.63 -12.57 25.65
N SER A 197 23.53 -12.21 26.30
CA SER A 197 23.33 -10.85 26.77
C SER A 197 24.49 -10.53 27.71
N GLU A 198 25.28 -9.51 27.38
CA GLU A 198 26.18 -8.84 28.31
C GLU A 198 25.35 -8.08 29.37
N ILE A 199 24.57 -8.83 30.14
CA ILE A 199 24.00 -8.43 31.42
C ILE A 199 24.64 -9.39 32.41
N ASP A 200 25.80 -9.00 32.92
CA ASP A 200 26.45 -9.44 34.15
C ASP A 200 27.96 -9.30 33.97
N ASN A 201 28.47 -8.08 34.20
CA ASN A 201 29.78 -7.82 34.82
C ASN A 201 30.03 -6.32 35.04
N ASN A 202 29.02 -5.58 35.55
CA ASN A 202 29.25 -4.27 36.13
C ASN A 202 28.51 -4.09 37.47
N LYS A 203 28.62 -5.11 38.33
CA LYS A 203 28.40 -4.99 39.78
C LYS A 203 29.65 -5.49 40.49
N SER A 204 30.62 -4.60 40.68
CA SER A 204 31.53 -4.53 41.85
C SER A 204 32.75 -3.66 41.55
N LEU A 205 32.57 -2.35 41.50
CA LEU A 205 33.62 -1.45 41.98
C LEU A 205 33.04 -0.73 43.20
N GLN A 206 33.49 -1.23 44.34
CA GLN A 206 33.25 -0.67 45.65
C GLN A 206 33.72 0.79 45.65
N VAL A 207 32.82 1.71 45.99
CA VAL A 207 33.21 3.03 46.48
C VAL A 207 33.71 2.80 47.90
N GLY A 208 35.04 2.79 48.06
CA GLY A 208 35.72 2.60 49.33
C GLY A 208 36.91 3.56 49.41
N ARG A 209 36.76 4.56 50.29
CA ARG A 209 37.68 5.63 50.73
C ARG A 209 37.66 6.92 49.93
#